data_AF-A0A060NMK5-F1
#
_entry.id   AF-A0A060NMK5-F1
#
_cell.length_a   1.000
_cell.length_b   1.000
_cell.length_c   1.000
_cell.angle_alpha   90.00
_cell.angle_beta   90.00
_cell.angle_gamma   90.00
#
_symmetry.space_group_name_H-M   'P 1'
#
loop_
_entity.id
_entity.type
_entity.pdbx_description
1 polymer ?
#
loop_
_entity_poly.entity_id
_entity_poly.type
_entity_poly.pdbx_seq_one_letter_code
_entity_poly.pdbx_strand_id
1 'polypeptide(L)'
;MNNVCVSAHNLGFDPWPLLCAFDPDAVLEIHLAGHQADPLIGEALWVDAHATPVSEGVWRLYQRLIERIGPRPTLIERDGDVPAFDELLQERERAQRGLQAAGWQAAQAAGLPGMALAGAARGRQAFRLGATHAAA
;
A
#
# COMPACT_ATOMS: atom_id res chain seq x y z
N MET A 1 -1.04 2.98 3.46
CA MET A 1 0.20 3.39 2.76
C MET A 1 0.72 4.73 3.25
N ASN A 2 -0.14 5.71 3.53
CA ASN A 2 0.29 7.03 3.97
C ASN A 2 1.18 6.99 5.22
N ASN A 3 0.77 6.23 6.24
CA ASN A 3 1.50 6.08 7.49
C ASN A 3 2.91 5.53 7.29
N VAL A 4 3.09 4.65 6.30
CA VAL A 4 4.41 4.12 5.94
C VAL A 4 5.28 5.23 5.33
N CYS A 5 4.73 6.07 4.44
CA CYS A 5 5.43 7.25 3.91
C CYS A 5 5.79 8.26 5.01
N VAL A 6 4.81 8.63 5.84
CA VAL A 6 4.98 9.59 6.94
C VAL A 6 6.01 9.09 7.94
N SER A 7 5.94 7.82 8.33
CA SER A 7 6.92 7.23 9.26
C SER A 7 8.32 7.19 8.64
N ALA A 8 8.44 6.78 7.37
CA ALA A 8 9.71 6.73 6.65
C ALA A 8 10.39 8.10 6.56
N HIS A 9 9.60 9.13 6.26
CA HIS A 9 10.07 10.51 6.24
C HIS A 9 10.51 10.98 7.62
N ASN A 10 9.64 10.87 8.61
CA ASN A 10 9.88 11.39 9.96
C ASN A 10 11.03 10.68 10.70
N LEU A 11 11.26 9.39 10.41
CA LEU A 11 12.29 8.57 11.07
C LEU A 11 13.53 8.32 10.19
N GLY A 12 13.53 8.80 8.94
CA GLY A 12 14.66 8.73 8.03
C GLY A 12 15.03 7.30 7.57
N PHE A 13 14.03 6.48 7.21
CA PHE A 13 14.27 5.11 6.70
C PHE A 13 13.64 4.86 5.32
N ASP A 14 14.14 3.86 4.59
CA ASP A 14 13.50 3.39 3.35
C ASP A 14 12.24 2.57 3.68
N PRO A 15 11.04 2.96 3.22
CA PRO A 15 9.81 2.23 3.51
C PRO A 15 9.73 0.85 2.85
N TRP A 16 10.50 0.59 1.79
CA TRP A 16 10.30 -0.61 0.99
C TRP A 16 10.72 -1.93 1.69
N PRO A 17 11.86 -2.02 2.39
CA PRO A 17 12.20 -3.17 3.22
C PRO A 17 11.10 -3.53 4.23
N LEU A 18 10.49 -2.53 4.88
CA LEU A 18 9.38 -2.74 5.82
C LEU A 18 8.18 -3.39 5.12
N LEU A 19 7.77 -2.86 3.97
CA LEU A 19 6.66 -3.42 3.18
C LEU A 19 6.95 -4.85 2.69
N CYS A 20 8.22 -5.15 2.39
CA CYS A 20 8.63 -6.48 1.95
C CYS A 20 8.63 -7.52 3.08
N ALA A 21 8.70 -7.09 4.34
CA ALA A 21 8.73 -7.97 5.50
C ALA A 21 7.34 -8.53 5.86
N PHE A 22 6.26 -7.88 5.41
CA PHE A 22 4.90 -8.38 5.63
C PHE A 22 4.59 -9.61 4.77
N ASP A 23 3.84 -10.53 5.38
CA ASP A 23 3.18 -11.63 4.66
C ASP A 23 2.15 -11.05 3.68
N PRO A 24 2.33 -11.23 2.35
CA PRO A 24 1.40 -10.75 1.33
C PRO A 24 -0.05 -11.20 1.55
N ASP A 25 -0.26 -12.37 2.15
CA ASP A 25 -1.57 -12.99 2.32
C ASP A 25 -2.32 -12.42 3.52
N ALA A 26 -1.60 -11.82 4.47
CA ALA A 26 -2.18 -11.10 5.61
C ALA A 26 -2.69 -9.70 5.22
N VAL A 27 -2.32 -9.17 4.05
CA VAL A 27 -2.77 -7.85 3.58
C VAL A 27 -4.12 -7.98 2.87
N LEU A 28 -5.19 -7.65 3.59
CA LEU A 28 -6.56 -7.77 3.07
C LEU A 28 -7.09 -6.50 2.41
N GLU A 29 -6.59 -5.33 2.81
CA GLU A 29 -7.01 -4.03 2.32
C GLU A 29 -5.82 -3.05 2.36
N ILE A 30 -5.81 -2.08 1.43
CA ILE A 30 -4.79 -1.04 1.37
C ILE A 30 -5.45 0.34 1.43
N HIS A 31 -5.02 1.18 2.37
CA HIS A 31 -5.52 2.55 2.49
C HIS A 31 -4.54 3.56 1.93
N LEU A 32 -5.06 4.55 1.20
CA LEU A 32 -4.32 5.67 0.62
C LEU A 32 -4.87 6.98 1.16
N ALA A 33 -3.99 7.86 1.64
CA ALA A 33 -4.36 9.18 2.14
C ALA A 33 -3.26 10.18 1.78
N GLY A 34 -3.57 11.47 1.89
CA GLY A 34 -2.58 12.54 1.88
C GLY A 34 -2.04 12.86 3.28
N HIS A 35 -0.92 13.55 3.32
CA HIS A 35 -0.31 14.11 4.52
C HIS A 35 0.03 15.59 4.29
N GLN A 36 0.36 16.29 5.38
CA GLN A 36 0.81 17.68 5.32
C GLN A 36 2.04 17.88 6.21
N ALA A 37 2.82 18.90 5.89
CA ALA A 37 3.89 19.36 6.77
C ALA A 37 3.32 19.93 8.07
N ASP A 38 4.05 19.76 9.16
CA ASP A 38 3.70 20.36 10.44
C ASP A 38 3.76 21.89 10.34
N PRO A 39 2.79 22.64 10.90
CA PRO A 39 2.76 24.10 10.80
C PRO A 39 3.94 24.82 11.48
N LEU A 40 4.61 24.19 12.44
CA LEU A 40 5.69 24.81 13.22
C LEU A 40 7.08 24.39 12.72
N ILE A 41 7.26 23.11 12.41
CA ILE A 41 8.57 22.57 12.01
C ILE A 41 8.66 22.22 10.51
N GLY A 42 7.58 22.45 9.76
CA GLY A 42 7.54 22.35 8.31
C GLY A 42 7.83 20.96 7.79
N GLU A 43 8.53 20.88 6.65
CA GLU A 43 8.88 19.63 5.98
C GLU A 43 9.76 18.68 6.82
N ALA A 44 10.25 19.09 7.99
CA ALA A 44 10.96 18.18 8.90
C ALA A 44 10.02 17.17 9.59
N LEU A 45 8.71 17.44 9.62
CA LEU A 45 7.71 16.53 10.17
C LEU A 45 6.47 16.53 9.29
N TRP A 46 6.06 15.35 8.86
CA TRP A 46 4.76 15.15 8.22
C TRP A 46 3.74 14.60 9.20
N VAL A 47 2.50 15.07 9.03
CA VAL A 47 1.31 14.67 9.80
C VAL A 47 0.35 13.95 8.87
N ASP A 48 -0.12 12.78 9.31
CA ASP A 48 -1.15 11.96 8.66
C ASP A 48 -2.54 12.60 8.82
N ALA A 49 -2.76 13.73 8.16
CA ALA A 49 -3.94 14.57 8.39
C ALA A 49 -5.17 14.19 7.55
N HIS A 50 -5.01 13.37 6.50
CA HIS A 50 -6.08 12.92 5.59
C HIS A 50 -6.85 14.10 4.92
N ALA A 51 -6.24 15.29 4.94
CA ALA A 51 -6.83 16.53 4.49
C ALA A 51 -6.30 17.00 3.12
N THR A 52 -5.37 16.26 2.52
CA THR A 52 -4.69 16.64 1.27
C THR A 52 -4.74 15.51 0.26
N PRO A 53 -4.56 15.81 -1.05
CA PRO A 53 -4.43 14.78 -2.07
C PRO A 53 -3.40 13.72 -1.72
N VAL A 54 -3.68 12.47 -2.09
CA VAL A 54 -2.73 11.38 -1.96
C VAL A 54 -1.46 11.75 -2.71
N SER A 55 -0.34 11.84 -1.99
CA SER A 55 0.92 12.29 -2.56
C SER A 55 1.48 11.31 -3.60
N GLU A 56 2.28 11.82 -4.54
CA GLU A 56 2.97 10.96 -5.53
C GLU A 56 3.86 9.89 -4.89
N GLY A 57 4.47 10.17 -3.73
CA GLY A 57 5.24 9.18 -2.98
C GLY A 57 4.38 8.00 -2.52
N VAL A 58 3.19 8.30 -1.98
CA VAL A 58 2.21 7.27 -1.59
C VAL A 58 1.73 6.46 -2.79
N TRP A 59 1.41 7.12 -3.91
CA TRP A 59 1.01 6.43 -5.14
C TRP A 59 2.08 5.47 -5.67
N ARG A 60 3.36 5.89 -5.67
CA ARG A 60 4.47 5.05 -6.12
C ARG A 60 4.65 3.83 -5.21
N LEU A 61 4.60 3.99 -3.90
CA LEU A 61 4.68 2.85 -2.98
C LEU A 61 3.48 1.91 -3.14
N TYR A 62 2.28 2.45 -3.30
CA TYR A 62 1.08 1.67 -3.55
C TYR A 62 1.20 0.82 -4.81
N GLN A 63 1.57 1.45 -5.93
CA GLN A 63 1.76 0.76 -7.20
C GLN A 63 2.77 -0.37 -7.07
N ARG A 64 3.95 -0.09 -6.49
CA ARG A 64 5.00 -1.08 -6.28
C ARG A 64 4.53 -2.24 -5.39
N LEU A 65 3.70 -1.97 -4.39
CA LEU A 65 3.14 -2.99 -3.51
C LEU A 65 2.16 -3.91 -4.25
N ILE A 66 1.18 -3.36 -4.97
CA ILE A 66 0.18 -4.18 -5.69
C ILE A 66 0.78 -4.95 -6.88
N GLU A 67 1.86 -4.43 -7.48
CA GLU A 67 2.65 -5.18 -8.47
C GLU A 67 3.34 -6.40 -7.84
N ARG A 68 3.73 -6.33 -6.56
CA ARG A 68 4.37 -7.42 -5.81
C ARG A 68 3.37 -8.46 -5.30
N ILE A 69 2.31 -8.00 -4.62
CA ILE A 69 1.39 -8.86 -3.85
C ILE A 69 0.08 -9.15 -4.57
N GLY A 70 -0.10 -8.60 -5.77
CA GLY A 70 -1.37 -8.60 -6.47
C GLY A 70 -2.30 -7.46 -6.00
N PRO A 71 -3.41 -7.25 -6.71
CA PRO A 71 -4.35 -6.19 -6.39
C PRO A 71 -5.11 -6.54 -5.11
N ARG A 72 -5.38 -5.54 -4.27
CA ARG A 72 -6.19 -5.65 -3.05
C ARG A 72 -7.32 -4.62 -3.08
N PRO A 73 -8.41 -4.82 -2.33
CA PRO A 73 -9.32 -3.73 -2.02
C PRO A 73 -8.53 -2.49 -1.58
N THR A 74 -8.84 -1.35 -2.20
CA THR A 74 -8.13 -0.09 -1.95
C THR A 74 -9.14 0.99 -1.60
N LEU A 75 -8.91 1.64 -0.45
CA LEU A 75 -9.71 2.75 0.03
C LEU A 75 -8.90 4.05 -0.05
N ILE A 76 -9.53 5.12 -0.56
CA ILE A 76 -9.02 6.48 -0.40
C ILE A 76 -9.61 7.03 0.90
N GLU A 77 -8.75 7.37 1.86
CA GLU A 77 -9.15 7.99 3.13
C GLU A 77 -9.10 9.51 2.97
N ARG A 78 -10.28 10.13 3.08
CA ARG A 78 -10.46 11.57 3.02
C ARG A 78 -11.57 12.04 3.96
N ASP A 79 -11.19 12.22 5.22
CA ASP A 79 -12.08 12.67 6.30
C ASP A 79 -11.68 14.04 6.89
N GLY A 80 -10.50 14.57 6.52
CA GLY A 80 -10.09 15.95 6.74
C GLY A 80 -10.31 16.82 5.50
N ASP A 81 -10.61 18.11 5.71
CA ASP A 81 -10.79 19.15 4.66
C ASP A 81 -11.40 18.61 3.34
N VAL A 82 -12.58 17.99 3.47
CA VAL A 82 -13.12 17.14 2.41
C VAL A 82 -13.40 17.97 1.15
N PRO A 83 -12.75 17.66 0.01
CA PRO A 83 -12.87 18.45 -1.22
C PRO A 83 -14.20 18.17 -1.94
N ALA A 84 -14.39 18.81 -3.09
CA ALA A 84 -15.51 18.51 -3.96
C ALA A 84 -15.51 17.02 -4.39
N PHE A 85 -16.71 16.47 -4.60
CA PHE A 85 -16.89 15.07 -4.97
C PHE A 85 -16.10 14.65 -6.22
N ASP A 86 -15.99 15.54 -7.21
CA ASP A 86 -15.26 15.25 -8.45
C ASP A 86 -13.75 15.04 -8.21
N GLU A 87 -13.17 15.67 -7.19
CA GLU A 87 -11.76 15.46 -6.82
C GLU A 87 -11.58 14.08 -6.16
N LEU A 88 -12.49 13.71 -5.26
CA LEU A 88 -12.52 12.37 -4.65
C LEU A 88 -12.68 11.29 -5.74
N LEU A 89 -13.55 11.54 -6.72
CA LEU A 89 -13.77 10.61 -7.82
C LEU A 89 -12.51 10.45 -8.68
N GLN A 90 -11.77 11.53 -8.94
CA GLN A 90 -10.51 11.46 -9.70
C GLN A 90 -9.46 10.57 -9.03
N GLU A 91 -9.29 10.68 -7.71
CA GLU A 91 -8.38 9.81 -6.96
C GLU A 91 -8.85 8.36 -6.92
N ARG A 92 -10.15 8.15 -6.70
CA ARG A 92 -10.76 6.83 -6.79
C ARG A 92 -10.50 6.19 -8.16
N GLU A 93 -10.66 6.95 -9.24
CA GLU A 93 -10.39 6.47 -10.61
C GLU A 93 -8.91 6.18 -10.83
N ARG A 94 -8.00 6.94 -10.22
CA ARG A 94 -6.56 6.64 -10.25
C ARG A 94 -6.26 5.30 -9.58
N ALA A 95 -6.81 5.06 -8.38
CA ALA A 95 -6.66 3.78 -7.71
C ALA A 95 -7.26 2.62 -8.53
N GLN A 96 -8.43 2.83 -9.14
CA GLN A 96 -9.08 1.85 -10.01
C GLN A 96 -8.22 1.48 -11.23
N ARG A 97 -7.57 2.45 -11.88
CA ARG A 97 -6.64 2.19 -13.00
C ARG A 97 -5.45 1.36 -12.53
N GLY A 98 -4.88 1.65 -11.36
CA GLY A 98 -3.80 0.85 -10.77
C GLY A 98 -4.23 -0.59 -10.51
N LEU A 99 -5.42 -0.81 -9.95
CA LEU A 99 -5.97 -2.15 -9.73
C LEU A 99 -6.20 -2.92 -11.04
N GLN A 100 -6.71 -2.25 -12.08
CA GLN A 100 -6.90 -2.85 -13.40
C GLN A 100 -5.56 -3.28 -14.00
N ALA A 101 -4.54 -2.42 -13.95
CA ALA A 101 -3.20 -2.73 -14.42
C ALA A 101 -2.57 -3.92 -13.66
N ALA A 102 -2.90 -4.08 -12.37
CA ALA A 102 -2.47 -5.21 -11.54
C ALA A 102 -3.34 -6.48 -11.70
N GLY A 103 -4.35 -6.50 -12.58
CA GLY A 103 -5.13 -7.70 -12.89
C GLY A 103 -6.42 -7.89 -12.07
N TRP A 104 -6.96 -6.84 -11.45
CA TRP A 104 -8.18 -6.90 -10.62
C TRP A 104 -9.42 -7.44 -11.35
N GLN A 105 -9.53 -7.27 -12.67
CA GLN A 105 -10.68 -7.79 -13.44
C GLN A 105 -10.71 -9.32 -13.48
N ALA A 106 -9.54 -9.97 -13.66
CA ALA A 106 -9.43 -11.42 -13.62
C ALA A 106 -9.75 -11.97 -12.22
N ALA A 107 -9.36 -11.22 -11.18
CA ALA A 107 -9.64 -11.55 -9.79
C ALA A 107 -11.15 -11.55 -9.47
N GLN A 108 -11.87 -10.51 -9.88
CA GLN A 108 -13.32 -10.41 -9.65
C GLN A 108 -14.10 -11.46 -10.45
N ALA A 109 -13.71 -11.72 -11.71
CA ALA A 109 -14.39 -12.69 -12.58
C ALA A 109 -14.26 -14.14 -12.08
N ALA A 110 -13.22 -14.45 -11.32
CA ALA A 110 -13.05 -15.77 -10.70
C ALA A 110 -14.00 -16.05 -9.51
N GLY A 111 -14.89 -15.11 -9.16
CA GLY A 111 -15.82 -15.25 -8.04
C GLY A 111 -15.12 -15.33 -6.68
N LEU A 112 -13.84 -14.99 -6.64
CA LEU A 112 -13.07 -14.92 -5.41
C LEU A 112 -13.49 -13.64 -4.67
N PRO A 113 -14.05 -13.73 -3.44
CA PRO A 113 -14.25 -12.53 -2.64
C PRO A 113 -12.90 -11.80 -2.53
N GLY A 114 -12.89 -10.46 -2.38
CA GLY A 114 -11.65 -9.67 -2.33
C GLY A 114 -10.59 -10.16 -1.33
N MET A 115 -10.97 -11.04 -0.39
CA MET A 115 -10.09 -11.77 0.54
C MET A 115 -9.30 -12.93 -0.09
N ALA A 116 -9.77 -13.57 -1.16
CA ALA A 116 -9.20 -14.82 -1.69
C ALA A 116 -8.11 -14.64 -2.77
N LEU A 117 -7.71 -13.40 -3.07
CA LEU A 117 -6.56 -13.12 -3.95
C LEU A 117 -5.20 -13.49 -3.36
N ALA A 118 -5.16 -13.90 -2.09
CA ALA A 118 -3.95 -14.36 -1.40
C ALA A 118 -3.32 -15.62 -2.04
N GLY A 119 -4.12 -16.56 -2.59
CA GLY A 119 -3.58 -17.90 -2.87
C GLY A 119 -3.08 -18.20 -4.28
N ALA A 120 -3.33 -17.35 -5.28
CA ALA A 120 -3.28 -17.83 -6.68
C ALA A 120 -1.92 -17.67 -7.40
N ALA A 121 -0.95 -16.96 -6.82
CA ALA A 121 0.28 -16.60 -7.52
C ALA A 121 1.55 -16.92 -6.71
N ARG A 122 1.81 -18.20 -6.43
CA ARG A 122 3.17 -18.80 -6.54
C ARG A 122 3.17 -20.29 -6.18
N GLY A 123 3.84 -21.07 -7.03
CA GLY A 123 4.12 -22.49 -6.82
C GLY A 123 4.94 -22.74 -5.56
N ARG A 124 4.65 -23.89 -4.95
CA ARG A 124 5.35 -24.48 -3.80
C ARG A 124 6.87 -24.42 -3.99
N GLN A 125 7.55 -23.50 -3.31
CA GLN A 125 8.95 -23.70 -2.95
C GLN A 125 9.01 -24.17 -1.50
N ALA A 126 9.36 -25.45 -1.37
CA ALA A 126 9.57 -26.10 -0.09
C ALA A 126 10.70 -25.38 0.67
N PHE A 127 10.40 -24.90 1.87
CA PHE A 127 11.37 -24.41 2.82
C PHE A 127 12.19 -25.63 3.30
N ARG A 128 13.41 -25.81 2.78
CA ARG A 128 14.39 -26.73 3.36
C ARG A 128 15.08 -26.01 4.52
N LEU A 129 14.73 -26.41 5.74
CA LEU A 129 15.51 -26.10 6.94
C LEU A 129 16.91 -26.72 6.79
N GLY A 130 17.90 -25.89 6.50
CA GLY A 130 19.31 -26.24 6.60
C GLY A 130 19.78 -25.99 8.03
N ALA A 131 19.76 -27.04 8.85
CA ALA A 131 20.53 -27.09 10.09
C ALA A 131 22.04 -27.22 9.79
N THR A 132 22.85 -26.83 10.77
CA THR A 132 24.31 -27.02 10.96
C THR A 132 25.19 -25.80 10.68
N HIS A 133 25.69 -25.19 11.77
CA HIS A 133 27.10 -25.37 12.15
C HIS A 133 27.27 -25.16 13.64
N ALA A 134 27.71 -26.23 14.31
CA ALA A 134 28.38 -26.20 15.60
C ALA A 134 29.89 -26.33 15.37
N ALA A 135 30.65 -25.58 16.17
CA ALA A 135 32.05 -25.77 16.58
C ALA A 135 33.16 -25.79 15.52
N ALA A 136 34.05 -24.79 15.61
CA ALA A 136 35.42 -24.97 16.09
C ALA A 136 35.92 -23.65 16.72
#